data_AF-A0A131ZAA1-F1
#
_entry.id   AF-A0A131ZAA1-F1
#
_cell.length_a   1.000
_cell.length_b   1.000
_cell.length_c   1.000
_cell.angle_alpha   90.00
_cell.angle_beta   90.00
_cell.angle_gamma   90.00
#
_symmetry.space_group_name_H-M   'P 1'
#
loop_
_entity.id
_entity.type
_entity.pdbx_description
1 polymer ?
#
loop_
_entity_poly.entity_id
_entity_poly.type
_entity_poly.pdbx_seq_one_letter_code
_entity_poly.pdbx_strand_id
1 'polypeptide(L)'
;HTKGHNKDSLAAAFIGDFSHHLPTPWAMGAFARLLQCGVALGKIRADYTIHGHQDAACKACPGGALYSYISRWRRFGGRLKKYVCETKDEKPS
;
A
#
# COMPACT_ATOMS: atom_id res chain seq x y z
N HIS A 1 -7.40 8.01 1.41
CA HIS A 1 -6.56 7.42 0.35
C HIS A 1 -7.03 6.01 -0.04
N THR A 2 -7.74 5.27 0.83
CA THR A 2 -8.41 4.00 0.45
C THR A 2 -9.86 4.02 0.97
N LYS A 3 -10.85 3.97 0.08
CA LYS A 3 -12.29 4.02 0.46
C LYS A 3 -12.60 2.84 1.38
N GLY A 4 -13.05 3.10 2.61
CA GLY A 4 -13.43 2.05 3.59
C GLY A 4 -12.33 1.54 4.54
N HIS A 5 -11.09 2.03 4.43
CA HIS A 5 -9.97 1.66 5.33
C HIS A 5 -9.36 2.84 6.10
N ASN A 6 -9.87 4.06 5.94
CA ASN A 6 -9.28 5.27 6.55
C ASN A 6 -9.25 5.31 8.09
N LYS A 7 -9.93 4.39 8.80
CA LYS A 7 -9.93 4.33 10.28
C LYS A 7 -8.93 3.34 10.87
N ASP A 8 -8.48 2.36 10.08
CA ASP A 8 -7.69 1.22 10.56
C ASP A 8 -6.40 0.98 9.75
N SER A 9 -6.07 1.85 8.80
CA SER A 9 -4.86 1.71 7.97
C SER A 9 -4.09 3.01 7.81
N LEU A 10 -2.76 2.86 7.75
CA LEU A 10 -1.85 3.91 7.32
C LEU A 10 -1.57 3.73 5.82
N ALA A 11 -1.96 4.70 5.00
CA ALA A 11 -1.61 4.71 3.58
C ALA A 11 -0.31 5.48 3.37
N ALA A 12 0.70 4.82 2.79
CA ALA A 12 1.95 5.43 2.38
C ALA A 12 2.13 5.28 0.86
N ALA A 13 2.63 6.32 0.21
CA ALA A 13 2.89 6.33 -1.22
C ALA A 13 4.35 6.68 -1.48
N PHE A 14 4.98 5.97 -2.42
CA PHE A 14 6.27 6.35 -2.98
C PHE A 14 6.03 7.29 -4.15
N ILE A 15 6.74 8.43 -4.19
CA ILE A 15 6.64 9.38 -5.30
C ILE A 15 7.44 8.83 -6.48
N GLY A 16 6.76 8.43 -7.56
CA GLY A 16 7.36 7.88 -8.79
C GLY A 16 6.50 6.80 -9.44
N ASP A 17 7.00 6.22 -10.53
CA ASP A 17 6.44 5.04 -11.20
C ASP A 17 7.37 3.85 -11.02
N PHE A 18 6.90 2.84 -10.28
CA PHE A 18 7.68 1.64 -9.94
C PHE A 18 7.15 0.40 -10.65
N SER A 19 6.63 0.58 -11.87
CA SER A 19 6.16 -0.52 -12.72
C SER A 19 7.29 -1.48 -13.10
N HIS A 20 8.48 -0.95 -13.36
CA HIS A 20 9.62 -1.73 -13.87
C HIS A 20 10.90 -1.65 -13.03
N HIS A 21 10.96 -0.76 -12.05
CA HIS A 21 12.11 -0.60 -11.16
C HIS A 21 11.66 -0.33 -9.72
N LEU A 22 12.57 -0.48 -8.77
CA LEU A 22 12.28 -0.25 -7.35
C LEU A 22 12.53 1.22 -6.96
N PRO A 23 11.86 1.71 -5.89
CA PRO A 23 12.24 2.95 -5.25
C PRO A 23 13.69 2.92 -4.78
N THR A 24 14.29 4.09 -4.59
CA THR A 24 15.66 4.17 -4.09
C THR A 24 15.79 3.50 -2.71
N PRO A 25 16.99 2.97 -2.37
CA PRO A 25 17.24 2.40 -1.05
C PRO A 25 16.91 3.38 0.09
N TRP A 26 17.14 4.67 -0.12
CA TRP A 26 16.78 5.74 0.82
C TRP A 26 15.27 5.84 1.05
N ALA A 27 14.47 5.81 -0.02
CA ALA A 27 13.01 5.83 0.10
C ALA A 27 12.49 4.58 0.81
N MET A 28 13.04 3.41 0.48
CA MET A 28 12.69 2.14 1.15
C MET A 28 13.08 2.15 2.64
N GLY A 29 14.25 2.71 2.97
CA GLY A 29 14.71 2.89 4.34
C GLY A 29 13.83 3.87 5.13
N ALA A 30 13.41 4.97 4.51
CA ALA A 30 12.46 5.91 5.12
C ALA A 30 11.12 5.23 5.43
N PHE A 31 10.60 4.42 4.51
CA PHE A 31 9.38 3.64 4.74
C PHE A 31 9.53 2.64 5.88
N ALA A 32 10.65 1.91 5.95
CA ALA A 32 10.91 1.00 7.06
C ALA A 32 10.97 1.73 8.42
N ARG A 33 11.62 2.90 8.47
CA ARG A 33 11.66 3.75 9.68
C ARG A 33 10.29 4.27 10.07
N LEU A 34 9.47 4.67 9.10
CA LEU A 34 8.08 5.10 9.34
C LEU A 34 7.28 3.98 10.03
N LEU A 35 7.39 2.74 9.54
CA LEU A 35 6.73 1.59 10.16
C LEU A 35 7.23 1.32 11.58
N GLN A 36 8.55 1.36 11.79
CA GLN A 36 9.15 1.15 13.12
C GLN A 36 8.68 2.22 14.12
N CYS A 37 8.76 3.50 13.75
CA CYS A 37 8.28 4.59 14.58
C CYS A 37 6.78 4.49 14.85
N GLY A 38 5.98 4.15 13.83
CA GLY A 38 4.54 3.98 13.98
C GLY A 38 4.17 2.89 14.98
N VAL A 39 4.90 1.76 14.99
CA VAL A 39 4.73 0.71 15.99
C VAL A 39 5.16 1.18 17.37
N ALA A 40 6.34 1.80 17.49
CA ALA A 40 6.85 2.30 18.77
C ALA A 40 5.93 3.35 19.42
N LEU A 41 5.28 4.19 18.60
CA LEU A 41 4.33 5.21 19.05
C LEU A 41 2.91 4.67 19.27
N GLY A 42 2.67 3.37 19.08
CA GLY A 42 1.34 2.76 19.19
C GLY A 42 0.34 3.21 18.11
N LYS A 43 0.82 3.82 17.02
CA LYS A 43 0.00 4.28 15.89
C LYS A 43 -0.22 3.18 14.84
N ILE A 44 0.66 2.18 14.82
CA ILE A 44 0.55 0.97 14.01
C ILE A 44 0.59 -0.22 14.96
N ARG A 45 -0.35 -1.17 14.80
CA ARG A 45 -0.34 -2.39 15.61
C ARG A 45 0.90 -3.24 15.29
N ALA A 46 1.50 -3.89 16.29
CA ALA A 46 2.69 -4.73 16.07
C ALA A 46 2.45 -5.93 15.13
N ASP A 47 1.19 -6.34 14.92
CA ASP A 47 0.76 -7.41 14.03
C ASP A 47 0.27 -6.91 12.66
N TYR A 48 0.61 -5.67 12.27
CA TYR A 48 0.21 -5.11 10.99
C TYR A 48 0.62 -5.98 9.78
N THR A 49 -0.19 -5.89 8.74
CA THR A 49 0.03 -6.46 7.42
C THR A 49 0.26 -5.36 6.38
N ILE A 50 1.00 -5.70 5.32
CA ILE A 50 1.30 -4.80 4.20
C ILE A 50 0.55 -5.26 2.97
N HIS A 51 0.00 -4.29 2.25
CA HIS A 51 -0.82 -4.49 1.07
C HIS A 51 -0.42 -3.48 0.00
N GLY A 52 -0.43 -3.88 -1.27
CA GLY A 52 -0.35 -2.94 -2.37
C GLY A 52 -1.67 -2.17 -2.53
N HIS A 53 -1.66 -1.00 -3.17
CA HIS A 53 -2.91 -0.29 -3.46
C HIS A 53 -3.84 -1.14 -4.36
N GLN A 54 -3.26 -1.95 -5.24
CA GLN A 54 -3.97 -2.94 -6.05
C GLN A 54 -4.67 -4.04 -5.25
N ASP A 55 -4.27 -4.29 -4.00
CA ASP A 55 -4.94 -5.25 -3.12
C ASP A 55 -6.23 -4.69 -2.52
N ALA A 56 -6.41 -3.37 -2.58
CA ALA A 56 -7.60 -2.68 -2.08
C ALA A 56 -8.60 -2.31 -3.19
N ALA A 57 -8.10 -2.09 -4.42
CA ALA A 57 -8.91 -1.65 -5.54
C ALA A 57 -8.32 -2.07 -6.90
N CYS A 58 -9.10 -1.96 -7.98
CA CYS A 58 -8.63 -2.11 -9.37
C CYS A 58 -7.66 -0.97 -9.77
N LYS A 59 -6.45 -0.93 -9.20
CA LYS A 59 -5.41 0.07 -9.48
C LYS A 59 -4.10 -0.64 -9.83
N ALA A 60 -3.28 -0.02 -10.68
CA ALA A 60 -1.94 -0.52 -11.01
C ALA A 60 -0.88 -0.18 -9.94
N CYS A 61 -1.17 0.76 -9.05
CA CYS A 61 -0.31 1.14 -7.93
C CYS A 61 -0.16 -0.06 -6.96
N PRO A 62 1.04 -0.39 -6.46
CA PRO A 62 2.25 0.43 -6.42
C PRO A 62 3.20 0.29 -7.62
N GLY A 63 2.78 -0.36 -8.71
CA GLY A 63 3.64 -0.72 -9.84
C GLY A 63 4.13 -2.16 -9.72
N GLY A 64 4.28 -2.86 -10.85
CA GLY A 64 4.57 -4.29 -10.89
C GLY A 64 5.85 -4.71 -10.17
N ALA A 65 6.95 -3.98 -10.37
CA ALA A 65 8.23 -4.27 -9.72
C ALA A 65 8.15 -4.07 -8.19
N LEU A 66 7.59 -2.95 -7.74
CA LEU A 66 7.43 -2.68 -6.30
C LEU A 66 6.44 -3.65 -5.65
N TYR A 67 5.33 -3.98 -6.32
CA TYR A 67 4.38 -4.97 -5.81
C TYR A 67 5.03 -6.35 -5.65
N SER A 68 5.76 -6.82 -6.65
CA SER A 68 6.49 -8.09 -6.62
C SER A 68 7.60 -8.12 -5.56
N TYR A 69 8.10 -6.95 -5.18
CA TYR A 69 9.06 -6.82 -4.08
C TYR A 69 8.40 -6.94 -2.71
N ILE A 70 7.32 -6.20 -2.47
CA ILE A 70 6.62 -6.24 -1.18
C ILE A 70 5.86 -7.54 -0.95
N SER A 71 5.43 -8.23 -2.02
CA SER A 71 4.71 -9.51 -1.91
C SER A 71 5.54 -10.63 -1.27
N ARG A 72 6.87 -10.49 -1.30
CA ARG A 72 7.82 -11.43 -0.67
C ARG A 72 8.04 -11.16 0.81
N TRP A 73 7.49 -10.08 1.36
CA TRP A 73 7.70 -9.73 2.77
C TRP A 73 6.85 -10.65 3.65
N ARG A 74 7.39 -11.08 4.79
CA ARG A 74 6.68 -11.96 5.75
C ARG A 74 5.33 -11.40 6.22
N ARG A 75 5.16 -10.07 6.20
CA ARG A 75 3.94 -9.37 6.63
C ARG A 75 2.99 -9.04 5.48
N PHE A 76 3.26 -9.52 4.26
CA PHE A 76 2.38 -9.26 3.14
C PHE A 76 1.04 -9.98 3.32
N GLY A 77 -0.05 -9.22 3.25
CA GLY A 77 -1.40 -9.72 3.51
C GLY A 77 -2.25 -9.96 2.25
N GLY A 78 -1.75 -9.63 1.05
CA GLY A 78 -2.48 -9.83 -0.20
C GLY A 78 -3.78 -9.04 -0.29
N ARG A 79 -4.74 -9.52 -1.10
CA ARG A 79 -6.00 -8.82 -1.37
C ARG A 79 -6.82 -8.60 -0.09
N LEU A 80 -7.28 -7.36 0.13
CA LEU A 80 -8.12 -7.01 1.28
C LEU A 80 -9.56 -7.49 1.08
N LYS A 81 -10.24 -7.82 2.19
CA LYS A 81 -11.66 -8.26 2.17
C LYS A 81 -12.62 -7.19 1.62
N LYS A 82 -12.33 -5.90 1.84
CA LYS A 82 -13.10 -4.77 1.28
C LYS A 82 -12.49 -4.31 -0.06
N TYR A 83 -12.18 -5.26 -0.93
CA TYR A 83 -11.71 -4.95 -2.27
C TYR A 83 -12.84 -4.29 -3.08
N VAL A 84 -12.63 -3.07 -3.54
CA VAL A 84 -13.62 -2.32 -4.33
C VAL A 84 -12.98 -1.86 -5.63
N CYS A 85 -13.51 -2.33 -6.75
CA CYS A 85 -13.28 -1.68 -8.04
C CYS A 85 -14.37 -0.63 -8.21
N GLU A 86 -13.98 0.64 -8.26
CA GLU A 86 -14.88 1.65 -8.78
C GLU A 86 -15.10 1.33 -10.25
N THR A 87 -16.27 0.76 -10.58
CA THR A 87 -16.77 0.81 -11.95
C THR A 87 -16.96 2.29 -12.27
N LYS A 88 -16.38 2.76 -13.38
CA LYS A 88 -16.69 4.09 -13.90
C LYS A 88 -18.10 4.03 -14.49
N ASP A 89 -19.13 3.94 -13.66
CA ASP A 89 -20.49 4.14 -14.13
C ASP A 89 -20.78 5.64 -14.13
N GLU A 90 -20.86 6.15 -15.37
CA GLU A 90 -21.59 7.32 -15.84
C GLU A 90 -21.33 8.67 -15.17
N LYS A 91 -20.56 9.52 -15.86
CA LYS A 91 -20.64 10.97 -15.70
C LYS A 91 -21.81 11.42 -16.59
N PRO A 92 -22.96 11.86 -16.05
CA PRO A 92 -23.98 12.46 -16.90
C PRO A 92 -23.42 13.78 -17.46
N SER A 93 -23.57 13.92 -18.78
CA SER A 93 -23.20 15.07 -19.62
C SER A 93 -23.83 16.37 -19.14
#